data_AF-A0A4U8UQ72-F1
#
_entry.id   AF-A0A4U8UQ72-F1
#
_cell.length_a   1.000
_cell.length_b   1.000
_cell.length_c   1.000
_cell.angle_alpha   90.00
_cell.angle_beta   90.00
_cell.angle_gamma   90.00
#
_symmetry.space_group_name_H-M   'P 1'
#
loop_
_entity.id
_entity.type
_entity.pdbx_description
1 polymer ?
#
loop_
_entity_poly.entity_id
_entity_poly.type
_entity_poly.pdbx_seq_one_letter_code
_entity_poly.pdbx_strand_id
1 'polypeptide(L)'
;MFNGHVSGQLAAVEAEVESLRGVNSEVQQMKEALESKCTEIETLLTLKNNLEAETNRLNMSFNELTAERDGLLGQLNLVKTANEAFHTQSEARSLEAGQLAQLQQALESKHNESLMYYNKIQELVQENAIIGEKMQGLEVAKTGIDRKVEEVEMKLAKSNQELALSFEEKERLLKELKRLREHLVMMEETSTKEAVAAEEREVRLRETVRMLEAKSEAATDTVVKSSNQYQLAYKDRNPRHLGTHEEPRSDQIRTFLREARLQEREKSLEDTTKALSNLQIVLKDLSAEHEKEIATYEEEMDDLRKDLQKAKIDLNVLKSTASEWDEEKRFIEDTVAMQKEEVRRKEKIVEELENQIEELRHASVASQSTHKIDDTVLRQLFLSYFTAAKDKQGDIAILLASILEYPDEDIATIKSSVQQSSRGWLSWMGMQEDTAERGRSLVENFVVFLENESRNEAPVGLPVESTAARLPLDEPAEEHKARKDSTEELKTILQY
;
A
#
# COMPACT_ATOMS: atom_id res chain seq x y z
N MET A 1 -143.20 -124.47 26.59
CA MET A 1 -142.94 -123.27 25.75
C MET A 1 -142.33 -122.17 26.62
N PHE A 2 -141.01 -122.18 26.86
CA PHE A 2 -140.30 -121.15 27.65
C PHE A 2 -138.80 -121.06 27.25
N ASN A 3 -138.49 -121.20 25.95
CA ASN A 3 -137.10 -121.22 25.43
C ASN A 3 -136.78 -120.11 24.41
N GLY A 4 -137.70 -119.18 24.16
CA GLY A 4 -137.52 -118.12 23.14
C GLY A 4 -137.04 -116.76 23.66
N HIS A 5 -137.15 -116.48 24.97
CA HIS A 5 -136.91 -115.13 25.50
C HIS A 5 -135.48 -114.90 26.02
N VAL A 6 -134.75 -115.97 26.36
CA VAL A 6 -133.37 -115.88 26.89
C VAL A 6 -132.34 -115.72 25.76
N SER A 7 -132.63 -116.23 24.56
CA SER A 7 -131.70 -116.17 23.42
C SER A 7 -131.54 -114.76 22.82
N GLY A 8 -132.55 -113.90 22.95
CA GLY A 8 -132.49 -112.52 22.43
C GLY A 8 -131.71 -111.56 23.34
N GLN A 9 -131.71 -111.81 24.65
CA GLN A 9 -130.92 -111.03 25.60
C GLN A 9 -129.43 -111.41 25.57
N LEU A 10 -129.11 -112.67 25.32
CA LEU A 10 -127.72 -113.12 25.19
C LEU A 10 -127.02 -112.51 23.96
N ALA A 11 -127.71 -112.45 22.81
CA ALA A 11 -127.18 -111.87 21.58
C ALA A 11 -126.99 -110.35 21.67
N ALA A 12 -127.86 -109.63 22.40
CA ALA A 12 -127.71 -108.21 22.65
C ALA A 12 -126.50 -107.92 23.58
N VAL A 13 -126.30 -108.74 24.61
CA VAL A 13 -125.13 -108.65 25.49
C VAL A 13 -123.85 -109.03 24.76
N GLU A 14 -123.85 -110.03 23.88
CA GLU A 14 -122.68 -110.37 23.05
C GLU A 14 -122.33 -109.27 22.06
N ALA A 15 -123.31 -108.63 21.41
CA ALA A 15 -123.07 -107.48 20.54
C ALA A 15 -122.53 -106.26 21.30
N GLU A 16 -123.00 -106.03 22.54
CA GLU A 16 -122.52 -104.96 23.40
C GLU A 16 -121.12 -105.26 23.95
N VAL A 17 -120.80 -106.52 24.27
CA VAL A 17 -119.44 -106.96 24.65
C VAL A 17 -118.47 -106.85 23.48
N GLU A 18 -118.88 -107.18 22.26
CA GLU A 18 -118.05 -107.03 21.07
C GLU A 18 -117.85 -105.55 20.70
N SER A 19 -118.89 -104.71 20.89
CA SER A 19 -118.78 -103.25 20.79
C SER A 19 -117.84 -102.68 21.85
N LEU A 20 -117.92 -103.16 23.10
CA LEU A 20 -117.03 -102.75 24.19
C LEU A 20 -115.59 -103.22 23.95
N ARG A 21 -115.38 -104.38 23.31
CA ARG A 21 -114.05 -104.82 22.85
C ARG A 21 -113.51 -103.93 21.73
N GLY A 22 -114.34 -103.53 20.78
CA GLY A 22 -113.98 -102.56 19.74
C GLY A 22 -113.58 -101.22 20.32
N VAL A 23 -114.39 -100.68 21.23
CA VAL A 23 -114.09 -99.44 21.97
C VAL A 23 -112.83 -99.60 22.81
N ASN A 24 -112.62 -100.73 23.48
CA ASN A 24 -111.41 -100.98 24.26
C ASN A 24 -110.15 -101.09 23.39
N SER A 25 -110.27 -101.67 22.19
CA SER A 25 -109.24 -101.68 21.16
C SER A 25 -108.91 -100.26 20.67
N GLU A 26 -109.93 -99.45 20.37
CA GLU A 26 -109.76 -98.05 19.96
C GLU A 26 -109.14 -97.19 21.07
N VAL A 27 -109.56 -97.39 22.33
CA VAL A 27 -108.97 -96.73 23.50
C VAL A 27 -107.52 -97.14 23.70
N GLN A 28 -107.18 -98.42 23.49
CA GLN A 28 -105.82 -98.91 23.58
C GLN A 28 -104.93 -98.34 22.45
N GLN A 29 -105.44 -98.27 21.21
CA GLN A 29 -104.75 -97.61 20.10
C GLN A 29 -104.57 -96.11 20.33
N MET A 30 -105.59 -95.43 20.86
CA MET A 30 -105.48 -94.01 21.23
C MET A 30 -104.47 -93.81 22.35
N LYS A 31 -104.41 -94.72 23.33
CA LYS A 31 -103.43 -94.69 24.40
C LYS A 31 -102.00 -94.84 23.86
N GLU A 32 -101.77 -95.81 22.98
CA GLU A 32 -100.46 -96.02 22.34
C GLU A 32 -100.07 -94.83 21.44
N ALA A 33 -101.02 -94.26 20.71
CA ALA A 33 -100.80 -93.05 19.91
C ALA A 33 -100.51 -91.82 20.79
N LEU A 34 -101.19 -91.70 21.94
CA LEU A 34 -100.95 -90.62 22.91
C LEU A 34 -99.57 -90.79 23.57
N GLU A 35 -99.18 -92.01 23.95
CA GLU A 35 -97.84 -92.32 24.46
C GLU A 35 -96.75 -92.03 23.41
N SER A 36 -96.99 -92.38 22.14
CA SER A 36 -96.11 -92.00 21.02
C SER A 36 -96.02 -90.48 20.83
N LYS A 37 -97.12 -89.75 21.03
CA LYS A 37 -97.11 -88.28 20.95
C LYS A 37 -96.45 -87.64 22.17
N CYS A 38 -96.60 -88.22 23.36
CA CYS A 38 -95.89 -87.77 24.56
C CYS A 38 -94.38 -87.93 24.40
N THR A 39 -93.92 -89.08 23.90
CA THR A 39 -92.49 -89.29 23.60
C THR A 39 -91.97 -88.35 22.51
N GLU A 40 -92.74 -88.10 21.45
CA GLU A 40 -92.39 -87.09 20.43
C GLU A 40 -92.27 -85.69 21.05
N ILE A 41 -93.22 -85.28 21.89
CA ILE A 41 -93.19 -83.99 22.61
C ILE A 41 -91.95 -83.90 23.51
N GLU A 42 -91.59 -84.97 24.23
CA GLU A 42 -90.37 -85.01 25.03
C GLU A 42 -89.11 -84.85 24.17
N THR A 43 -89.04 -85.51 23.01
CA THR A 43 -87.91 -85.33 22.08
C THR A 43 -87.85 -83.92 21.49
N LEU A 44 -89.00 -83.30 21.18
CA LEU A 44 -89.03 -81.92 20.70
C LEU A 44 -88.66 -80.92 21.78
N LEU A 45 -89.05 -81.15 23.03
CA LEU A 45 -88.64 -80.32 24.17
C LEU A 45 -87.14 -80.40 24.41
N THR A 46 -86.54 -81.60 24.34
CA THR A 46 -85.08 -81.74 24.45
C THR A 46 -84.35 -81.07 23.28
N LEU A 47 -84.84 -81.21 22.04
CA LEU A 47 -84.27 -80.52 20.88
C LEU A 47 -84.36 -78.99 21.02
N LYS A 48 -85.51 -78.46 21.46
CA LYS A 48 -85.70 -77.02 21.71
C LYS A 48 -84.71 -76.51 22.75
N ASN A 49 -84.57 -77.21 23.88
CA ASN A 49 -83.63 -76.83 24.93
C ASN A 49 -82.18 -76.86 24.43
N ASN A 50 -81.82 -77.84 23.59
CA ASN A 50 -80.50 -77.91 22.97
C ASN A 50 -80.25 -76.75 21.99
N LEU A 51 -81.23 -76.40 21.15
CA LEU A 51 -81.16 -75.26 20.24
C LEU A 51 -81.04 -73.92 20.99
N GLU A 52 -81.78 -73.77 22.09
CA GLU A 52 -81.72 -72.59 22.95
C GLU A 52 -80.34 -72.48 23.63
N ALA A 53 -79.79 -73.60 24.10
CA ALA A 53 -78.43 -73.66 24.63
C ALA A 53 -77.38 -73.29 23.57
N GLU A 54 -77.49 -73.80 22.34
CA GLU A 54 -76.59 -73.44 21.24
C GLU A 54 -76.75 -71.96 20.82
N THR A 55 -77.96 -71.44 20.78
CA THR A 55 -78.21 -70.02 20.49
C THR A 55 -77.54 -69.13 21.54
N ASN A 56 -77.64 -69.50 22.82
CA ASN A 56 -76.98 -68.78 23.90
C ASN A 56 -75.45 -68.87 23.82
N ARG A 57 -74.89 -70.04 23.47
CA ARG A 57 -73.44 -70.20 23.23
C ARG A 57 -72.96 -69.33 22.07
N LEU A 58 -73.71 -69.30 20.98
CA LEU A 58 -73.36 -68.49 19.80
C LEU A 58 -73.42 -66.99 20.11
N ASN A 59 -74.44 -66.54 20.87
CA ASN A 59 -74.53 -65.16 21.33
C ASN A 59 -73.36 -64.77 22.25
N MET A 60 -72.96 -65.66 23.17
CA MET A 60 -71.76 -65.41 23.99
C MET A 60 -70.50 -65.26 23.13
N SER A 61 -70.28 -66.19 22.19
CA SER A 61 -69.14 -66.13 21.27
C SER A 61 -69.16 -64.87 20.39
N PHE A 62 -70.33 -64.45 19.91
CA PHE A 62 -70.49 -63.21 19.14
C PHE A 62 -70.14 -61.97 19.98
N ASN A 63 -70.57 -61.93 21.24
CA ASN A 63 -70.24 -60.82 22.14
C ASN A 63 -68.74 -60.78 22.46
N GLU A 64 -68.10 -61.94 22.66
CA GLU A 64 -66.65 -62.05 22.86
C GLU A 64 -65.87 -61.54 21.65
N LEU A 65 -66.23 -61.99 20.43
CA LEU A 65 -65.62 -61.53 19.19
C LEU A 65 -65.85 -60.03 18.94
N THR A 66 -67.00 -59.49 19.34
CA THR A 66 -67.30 -58.06 19.24
C THR A 66 -66.40 -57.25 20.18
N ALA A 67 -66.22 -57.72 21.41
CA ALA A 67 -65.31 -57.10 22.37
C ALA A 67 -63.85 -57.17 21.91
N GLU A 68 -63.43 -58.30 21.33
CA GLU A 68 -62.10 -58.47 20.76
C GLU A 68 -61.87 -57.52 19.58
N ARG A 69 -62.82 -57.44 18.64
CA ARG A 69 -62.79 -56.49 17.53
C ARG A 69 -62.63 -55.05 18.02
N ASP A 70 -63.41 -54.64 19.01
CA ASP A 70 -63.36 -53.28 19.55
C ASP A 70 -62.03 -53.01 20.27
N GLY A 71 -61.49 -54.02 20.96
CA GLY A 71 -60.15 -53.98 21.55
C GLY A 71 -59.04 -53.81 20.50
N LEU A 72 -59.09 -54.59 19.42
CA LEU A 72 -58.14 -54.50 18.31
C LEU A 72 -58.25 -53.15 17.58
N LEU A 73 -59.46 -52.62 17.40
CA LEU A 73 -59.68 -51.30 16.81
C LEU A 73 -59.05 -50.19 17.66
N GLY A 74 -59.17 -50.30 18.99
CA GLY A 74 -58.50 -49.40 19.94
C GLY A 74 -56.98 -49.47 19.84
N GLN A 75 -56.40 -50.66 19.77
CA GLN A 75 -54.96 -50.85 19.58
C GLN A 75 -54.48 -50.28 18.23
N LEU A 76 -55.23 -50.51 17.16
CA LEU A 76 -54.90 -49.97 15.84
C LEU A 76 -54.86 -48.44 15.84
N ASN A 77 -55.82 -47.80 16.50
CA ASN A 77 -55.85 -46.35 16.63
C ASN A 77 -54.67 -45.81 17.45
N LEU A 78 -54.28 -46.49 18.53
CA LEU A 78 -53.11 -46.14 19.33
C LEU A 78 -51.81 -46.27 18.53
N VAL A 79 -51.65 -47.34 17.75
CA VAL A 79 -50.48 -47.51 16.88
C VAL A 79 -50.46 -46.42 15.80
N LYS A 80 -51.61 -46.08 15.23
CA LYS A 80 -51.71 -45.03 14.22
C LYS A 80 -51.28 -43.66 14.78
N THR A 81 -51.78 -43.27 15.95
CA THR A 81 -51.40 -42.01 16.59
C THR A 81 -49.93 -42.00 17.03
N ALA A 82 -49.41 -43.13 17.53
CA ALA A 82 -47.99 -43.27 17.87
C ALA A 82 -47.11 -43.12 16.63
N ASN A 83 -47.52 -43.67 15.48
CA ASN A 83 -46.76 -43.57 14.23
C ASN A 83 -46.76 -42.13 13.67
N GLU A 84 -47.90 -41.44 13.73
CA GLU A 84 -47.99 -40.02 13.38
C GLU A 84 -47.12 -39.14 14.29
N ALA A 85 -47.10 -39.41 15.59
CA ALA A 85 -46.22 -38.73 16.55
C ALA A 85 -44.73 -39.01 16.28
N PHE A 86 -44.39 -40.24 15.89
CA PHE A 86 -43.01 -40.60 15.53
C PHE A 86 -42.55 -39.89 14.25
N HIS A 87 -43.40 -39.82 13.22
CA HIS A 87 -43.09 -39.11 11.99
C HIS A 87 -42.85 -37.61 12.23
N THR A 88 -43.75 -36.95 12.96
CA THR A 88 -43.59 -35.52 13.31
C THR A 88 -42.34 -35.27 14.15
N GLN A 89 -42.02 -36.16 15.10
CA GLN A 89 -40.78 -36.06 15.88
C GLN A 89 -39.53 -36.27 15.01
N SER A 90 -39.56 -37.20 14.05
CA SER A 90 -38.46 -37.44 13.11
C SER A 90 -38.22 -36.23 12.20
N GLU A 91 -39.28 -35.61 11.70
CA GLU A 91 -39.20 -34.40 10.88
C GLU A 91 -38.62 -33.22 11.68
N ALA A 92 -39.08 -33.01 12.92
CA ALA A 92 -38.54 -31.98 13.81
C ALA A 92 -37.04 -32.18 14.07
N ARG A 93 -36.60 -33.41 14.35
CA ARG A 93 -35.17 -33.73 14.53
C ARG A 93 -34.35 -33.51 13.27
N SER A 94 -34.92 -33.81 12.09
CA SER A 94 -34.25 -33.56 10.81
C SER A 94 -34.06 -32.05 10.57
N LEU A 95 -35.05 -31.24 10.92
CA LEU A 95 -34.96 -29.77 10.84
C LEU A 95 -33.92 -29.22 11.81
N GLU A 96 -33.92 -29.67 13.07
CA GLU A 96 -32.92 -29.29 14.08
C GLU A 96 -31.50 -29.67 13.64
N ALA A 97 -31.31 -30.87 13.08
CA ALA A 97 -30.03 -31.31 12.56
C ALA A 97 -29.55 -30.43 11.39
N GLY A 98 -30.47 -30.03 10.50
CA GLY A 98 -30.17 -29.09 9.42
C GLY A 98 -29.74 -27.71 9.92
N GLN A 99 -30.43 -27.17 10.93
CA GLN A 99 -30.08 -25.89 11.55
C GLN A 99 -28.72 -25.95 12.27
N LEU A 100 -28.45 -27.04 13.00
CA LEU A 100 -27.16 -27.28 13.65
C LEU A 100 -26.01 -27.32 12.64
N ALA A 101 -26.20 -28.00 11.51
CA ALA A 101 -25.19 -28.05 10.45
C ALA A 101 -24.91 -26.66 9.85
N GLN A 102 -25.95 -25.85 9.61
CA GLN A 102 -25.79 -24.47 9.13
C GLN A 102 -25.06 -23.59 10.14
N LEU A 103 -25.41 -23.69 11.43
CA LEU A 103 -24.73 -22.97 12.51
C LEU A 103 -23.25 -23.36 12.62
N GLN A 104 -22.95 -24.65 12.49
CA GLN A 104 -21.57 -25.14 12.51
C GLN A 104 -20.78 -24.59 11.31
N GLN A 105 -21.36 -24.62 10.11
CA GLN A 105 -20.73 -24.05 8.92
C GLN A 105 -20.50 -22.53 9.05
N ALA A 106 -21.47 -21.80 9.59
CA ALA A 106 -21.33 -20.36 9.83
C ALA A 106 -20.24 -20.07 10.87
N LEU A 107 -20.13 -20.88 11.92
CA LEU A 107 -19.09 -20.75 12.93
C LEU A 107 -17.70 -21.04 12.37
N GLU A 108 -17.54 -22.10 11.56
CA GLU A 108 -16.28 -22.42 10.88
C GLU A 108 -15.88 -21.32 9.90
N SER A 109 -16.83 -20.79 9.13
CA SER A 109 -16.59 -19.65 8.23
C SER A 109 -16.10 -18.42 9.00
N LYS A 110 -16.75 -18.08 10.12
CA LYS A 110 -16.37 -16.94 10.95
C LYS A 110 -15.04 -17.15 11.67
N HIS A 111 -14.74 -18.38 12.07
CA HIS A 111 -13.45 -18.73 12.65
C HIS A 111 -12.31 -18.55 11.63
N ASN A 112 -12.50 -19.01 10.39
CA ASN A 112 -11.52 -18.82 9.32
C ASN A 112 -11.31 -17.33 8.99
N GLU A 113 -12.38 -16.54 8.93
CA GLU A 113 -12.28 -15.07 8.78
C GLU A 113 -11.45 -14.44 9.91
N SER A 114 -11.70 -14.84 11.16
CA SER A 114 -10.96 -14.34 12.32
C SER A 114 -9.46 -14.69 12.24
N LEU A 115 -9.12 -15.91 11.81
CA LEU A 115 -7.73 -16.31 11.60
C LEU A 115 -7.05 -15.48 10.49
N MET A 116 -7.76 -15.18 9.40
CA MET A 116 -7.24 -14.33 8.33
C MET A 116 -6.94 -12.91 8.83
N TYR A 117 -7.86 -12.31 9.61
CA TYR A 117 -7.62 -11.00 10.23
C TYR A 117 -6.48 -11.04 11.23
N TYR A 118 -6.39 -12.08 12.05
CA TYR A 118 -5.29 -12.25 13.00
C TYR A 118 -3.93 -12.30 12.30
N ASN A 119 -3.81 -13.13 11.26
CA ASN A 119 -2.59 -13.22 10.46
C ASN A 119 -2.25 -11.87 9.81
N LYS A 120 -3.26 -11.15 9.29
CA LYS A 120 -3.03 -9.85 8.68
C LYS A 120 -2.54 -8.80 9.67
N ILE A 121 -3.11 -8.79 10.87
CA ILE A 121 -2.66 -7.91 11.96
C ILE A 121 -1.21 -8.26 12.32
N GLN A 122 -0.87 -9.54 12.43
CA GLN A 122 0.49 -9.98 12.75
C GLN A 122 1.51 -9.55 11.68
N GLU A 123 1.16 -9.64 10.39
CA GLU A 123 1.98 -9.10 9.29
C GLU A 123 2.20 -7.59 9.45
N LEU A 124 1.13 -6.83 9.68
CA LEU A 124 1.22 -5.37 9.85
C LEU A 124 2.05 -4.97 11.08
N VAL A 125 2.00 -5.74 12.16
CA VAL A 125 2.86 -5.53 13.34
C VAL A 125 4.33 -5.74 12.99
N GLN A 126 4.65 -6.78 12.22
CA GLN A 126 6.03 -7.02 11.76
C GLN A 126 6.52 -5.93 10.81
N GLU A 127 5.68 -5.51 9.87
CA GLU A 127 6.00 -4.42 8.94
C GLU A 127 6.27 -3.10 9.69
N ASN A 128 5.43 -2.77 10.68
CA ASN A 128 5.64 -1.59 11.53
C ASN A 128 6.94 -1.66 12.34
N ALA A 129 7.35 -2.85 12.80
CA ALA A 129 8.63 -3.02 13.49
C ALA A 129 9.81 -2.71 12.54
N ILE A 130 9.77 -3.23 11.30
CA ILE A 130 10.79 -2.97 10.28
C ILE A 130 10.84 -1.48 9.90
N ILE A 131 9.68 -0.84 9.76
CA ILE A 131 9.59 0.61 9.49
C ILE A 131 10.20 1.39 10.66
N GLY A 132 9.93 0.99 11.91
CA GLY A 132 10.52 1.59 13.10
C GLY A 132 12.04 1.53 13.11
N GLU A 133 12.62 0.37 12.80
CA GLU A 133 14.08 0.21 12.68
C GLU A 133 14.67 1.08 11.57
N LYS A 134 14.02 1.14 10.40
CA LYS A 134 14.45 2.01 9.29
C LYS A 134 14.41 3.49 9.67
N MET A 135 13.37 3.93 10.37
CA MET A 135 13.29 5.32 10.87
C MET A 135 14.40 5.63 11.88
N GLN A 136 14.71 4.69 12.78
CA GLN A 136 15.81 4.87 13.71
C GLN A 136 17.16 4.98 12.98
N GLY A 137 17.39 4.15 11.96
CA GLY A 137 18.57 4.23 11.10
C GLY A 137 18.69 5.57 10.38
N LEU A 138 17.57 6.09 9.86
CA LEU A 138 17.54 7.41 9.22
C LEU A 138 17.83 8.55 10.21
N GLU A 139 17.35 8.49 11.45
CA GLU A 139 17.65 9.53 12.45
C GLU A 139 19.14 9.51 12.83
N VAL A 140 19.75 8.33 12.94
CA VAL A 140 21.20 8.20 13.14
C VAL A 140 21.98 8.76 11.94
N ALA A 141 21.56 8.46 10.72
CA ALA A 141 22.19 9.00 9.51
C ALA A 141 22.09 10.53 9.44
N LYS A 142 20.91 11.08 9.75
CA LYS A 142 20.65 12.52 9.81
C LYS A 142 21.54 13.22 10.84
N THR A 143 21.59 12.73 12.07
CA THR A 143 22.48 13.29 13.11
C THR A 143 23.97 13.20 12.75
N GLY A 144 24.35 12.17 11.97
CA GLY A 144 25.70 12.06 11.40
C GLY A 144 25.99 13.10 10.32
N ILE A 145 25.00 13.41 9.47
CA ILE A 145 25.11 14.47 8.45
C ILE A 145 25.18 15.84 9.12
N ASP A 146 24.32 16.12 10.11
CA ASP A 146 24.31 17.40 10.82
C ASP A 146 25.67 17.71 11.44
N ARG A 147 26.31 16.71 12.08
CA ARG A 147 27.69 16.85 12.57
C ARG A 147 28.72 17.18 11.49
N LYS A 148 28.61 16.54 10.32
CA LYS A 148 29.52 16.83 9.19
C LYS A 148 29.29 18.24 8.64
N VAL A 149 28.05 18.70 8.60
CA VAL A 149 27.71 20.07 8.20
C VAL A 149 28.34 21.06 9.17
N GLU A 150 28.16 20.87 10.49
CA GLU A 150 28.79 21.71 11.52
C GLU A 150 30.33 21.74 11.40
N GLU A 151 30.97 20.59 11.12
CA GLU A 151 32.41 20.52 10.92
C GLU A 151 32.87 21.32 9.69
N VAL A 152 32.15 21.21 8.58
CA VAL A 152 32.45 21.94 7.33
C VAL A 152 32.24 23.43 7.53
N GLU A 153 31.16 23.84 8.19
CA GLU A 153 30.90 25.25 8.52
C GLU A 153 32.00 25.84 9.39
N MET A 154 32.49 25.09 10.39
CA MET A 154 33.59 25.52 11.25
C MET A 154 34.90 25.66 10.46
N LYS A 155 35.22 24.70 9.57
CA LYS A 155 36.39 24.78 8.69
C LYS A 155 36.31 25.96 7.73
N LEU A 156 35.14 26.22 7.16
CA LEU A 156 34.90 27.37 6.29
C LEU A 156 35.07 28.69 7.04
N ALA A 157 34.54 28.79 8.25
CA ALA A 157 34.70 29.97 9.10
C ALA A 157 36.18 30.24 9.42
N LYS A 158 36.95 29.20 9.76
CA LYS A 158 38.40 29.30 10.02
C LYS A 158 39.16 29.76 8.77
N SER A 159 38.89 29.14 7.62
CA SER A 159 39.54 29.51 6.36
C SER A 159 39.22 30.95 5.94
N ASN A 160 37.98 31.40 6.12
CA ASN A 160 37.60 32.80 5.85
C ASN A 160 38.31 33.78 6.80
N GLN A 161 38.51 33.41 8.07
CA GLN A 161 39.26 34.22 9.02
C GLN A 161 40.74 34.33 8.62
N GLU A 162 41.39 33.22 8.25
CA GLU A 162 42.77 33.20 7.76
C GLU A 162 42.93 34.05 6.49
N LEU A 163 41.96 33.96 5.58
CA LEU A 163 41.94 34.77 4.37
C LEU A 163 41.82 36.27 4.68
N ALA A 164 40.96 36.65 5.64
CA ALA A 164 40.82 38.04 6.08
C ALA A 164 42.13 38.59 6.66
N LEU A 165 42.80 37.82 7.53
CA LEU A 165 44.10 38.20 8.09
C LEU A 165 45.17 38.36 7.00
N SER A 166 45.19 37.46 6.01
CA SER A 166 46.11 37.56 4.87
C SER A 166 45.86 38.81 4.03
N PHE A 167 44.60 39.20 3.83
CA PHE A 167 44.24 40.45 3.15
C PHE A 167 44.73 41.68 3.93
N GLU A 168 44.54 41.70 5.24
CA GLU A 168 45.02 42.79 6.10
C GLU A 168 46.56 42.91 6.07
N GLU A 169 47.27 41.80 6.14
CA GLU A 169 48.74 41.77 6.04
C GLU A 169 49.22 42.28 4.68
N LYS A 170 48.58 41.82 3.59
CA LYS A 170 48.88 42.30 2.23
C LYS A 170 48.65 43.80 2.11
N GLU A 171 47.57 44.33 2.67
CA GLU A 171 47.30 45.77 2.66
C GLU A 171 48.37 46.55 3.44
N ARG A 172 48.81 46.04 4.60
CA ARG A 172 49.90 46.61 5.38
C ARG A 172 51.19 46.67 4.59
N LEU A 173 51.58 45.56 3.96
CA LEU A 173 52.78 45.48 3.14
C LEU A 173 52.71 46.41 1.93
N LEU A 174 51.55 46.54 1.29
CA LEU A 174 51.37 47.49 0.18
C LEU A 174 51.55 48.95 0.62
N LYS A 175 51.04 49.31 1.81
CA LYS A 175 51.25 50.65 2.39
C LYS A 175 52.72 50.91 2.71
N GLU A 176 53.41 49.93 3.30
CA GLU A 176 54.84 50.03 3.60
C GLU A 176 55.69 50.14 2.33
N LEU A 177 55.39 49.32 1.30
CA LEU A 177 56.05 49.38 -0.01
C LEU A 177 55.86 50.75 -0.65
N LYS A 178 54.63 51.28 -0.64
CA LYS A 178 54.35 52.64 -1.14
C LYS A 178 55.17 53.68 -0.40
N ARG A 179 55.18 53.65 0.94
CA ARG A 179 55.98 54.57 1.77
C ARG A 179 57.47 54.48 1.47
N LEU A 180 58.02 53.27 1.33
CA LEU A 180 59.42 53.04 1.00
C LEU A 180 59.77 53.57 -0.39
N ARG A 181 58.90 53.35 -1.38
CA ARG A 181 59.07 53.89 -2.74
C ARG A 181 59.07 55.42 -2.72
N GLU A 182 58.12 56.04 -2.04
CA GLU A 182 58.06 57.51 -1.89
C GLU A 182 59.29 58.06 -1.18
N HIS A 183 59.76 57.38 -0.14
CA HIS A 183 60.97 57.79 0.58
C HIS A 183 62.23 57.68 -0.28
N LEU A 184 62.40 56.58 -1.03
CA LEU A 184 63.53 56.40 -1.95
C LEU A 184 63.53 57.48 -3.04
N VAL A 185 62.38 57.75 -3.66
CA VAL A 185 62.25 58.84 -4.64
C VAL A 185 62.65 60.18 -4.01
N MET A 186 62.16 60.48 -2.80
CA MET A 186 62.52 61.70 -2.11
C MET A 186 64.02 61.78 -1.79
N MET A 187 64.63 60.68 -1.34
CA MET A 187 66.08 60.62 -1.12
C MET A 187 66.88 60.83 -2.42
N GLU A 188 66.51 60.16 -3.50
CA GLU A 188 67.14 60.33 -4.82
C GLU A 188 66.99 61.76 -5.32
N GLU A 189 65.81 62.37 -5.18
CA GLU A 189 65.58 63.78 -5.52
C GLU A 189 66.44 64.73 -4.67
N THR A 190 66.57 64.48 -3.36
CA THR A 190 67.43 65.31 -2.51
C THR A 190 68.91 65.13 -2.85
N SER A 191 69.36 63.90 -3.09
CA SER A 191 70.75 63.60 -3.45
C SER A 191 71.13 64.19 -4.80
N THR A 192 70.24 64.10 -5.80
CA THR A 192 70.45 64.72 -7.12
C THR A 192 70.45 66.24 -7.03
N LYS A 193 69.54 66.86 -6.27
CA LYS A 193 69.55 68.31 -6.02
C LYS A 193 70.84 68.76 -5.32
N GLU A 194 71.31 68.03 -4.32
CA GLU A 194 72.55 68.32 -3.62
C GLU A 194 73.78 68.15 -4.52
N ALA A 195 73.82 67.13 -5.35
CA ALA A 195 74.89 66.91 -6.33
C ALA A 195 74.98 68.05 -7.33
N VAL A 196 73.84 68.50 -7.89
CA VAL A 196 73.78 69.66 -8.80
C VAL A 196 74.24 70.94 -8.07
N ALA A 197 73.75 71.18 -6.85
CA ALA A 197 74.16 72.34 -6.07
C ALA A 197 75.66 72.33 -5.72
N ALA A 198 76.25 71.15 -5.49
CA ALA A 198 77.68 70.99 -5.28
C ALA A 198 78.48 71.26 -6.56
N GLU A 199 78.02 70.76 -7.72
CA GLU A 199 78.61 71.05 -9.02
C GLU A 199 78.59 72.55 -9.32
N GLU A 200 77.47 73.25 -9.10
CA GLU A 200 77.38 74.70 -9.27
C GLU A 200 78.33 75.48 -8.35
N ARG A 201 78.54 75.01 -7.12
CA ARG A 201 79.53 75.60 -6.19
C ARG A 201 80.94 75.37 -6.70
N GLU A 202 81.23 74.17 -7.20
CA GLU A 202 82.53 73.83 -7.76
C GLU A 202 82.83 74.66 -9.01
N VAL A 203 81.88 74.81 -9.93
CA VAL A 203 82.01 75.65 -11.12
C VAL A 203 82.28 77.11 -10.74
N ARG A 204 81.53 77.66 -9.78
CA ARG A 204 81.78 79.01 -9.25
C ARG A 204 83.17 79.14 -8.63
N LEU A 205 83.60 78.16 -7.85
CA LEU A 205 84.95 78.15 -7.27
C LEU A 205 86.02 78.08 -8.38
N ARG A 206 85.87 77.21 -9.36
CA ARG A 206 86.77 77.10 -10.52
C ARG A 206 86.85 78.43 -11.29
N GLU A 207 85.74 79.14 -11.46
CA GLU A 207 85.73 80.46 -12.11
C GLU A 207 86.45 81.52 -11.25
N THR A 208 86.22 81.53 -9.93
CA THR A 208 86.94 82.44 -9.03
C THR A 208 88.44 82.15 -9.00
N VAL A 209 88.85 80.88 -9.00
CA VAL A 209 90.24 80.46 -9.10
C VAL A 209 90.83 80.95 -10.41
N ARG A 210 90.15 80.74 -11.55
CA ARG A 210 90.62 81.24 -12.86
C ARG A 210 90.78 82.76 -12.89
N MET A 211 89.85 83.51 -12.29
CA MET A 211 89.98 84.97 -12.16
C MET A 211 91.15 85.39 -11.25
N LEU A 212 91.35 84.69 -10.13
CA LEU A 212 92.45 84.95 -9.22
C LEU A 212 93.80 84.56 -9.84
N GLU A 213 93.86 83.47 -10.59
CA GLU A 213 95.03 83.08 -11.38
C GLU A 213 95.35 84.15 -12.43
N ALA A 214 94.36 84.64 -13.18
CA ALA A 214 94.59 85.74 -14.15
C ALA A 214 95.05 87.04 -13.47
N LYS A 215 94.48 87.39 -12.30
CA LYS A 215 94.94 88.54 -11.50
C LYS A 215 96.34 88.31 -10.93
N SER A 216 96.63 87.09 -10.48
CA SER A 216 97.95 86.69 -9.98
C SER A 216 98.97 86.73 -11.09
N GLU A 217 98.64 86.26 -12.30
CA GLU A 217 99.49 86.32 -13.49
C GLU A 217 99.79 87.77 -13.85
N ALA A 218 98.79 88.65 -13.88
CA ALA A 218 98.98 90.09 -14.09
C ALA A 218 99.81 90.76 -12.98
N ALA A 219 99.61 90.34 -11.73
CA ALA A 219 100.40 90.81 -10.60
C ALA A 219 101.84 90.27 -10.65
N THR A 220 102.05 89.00 -11.03
CA THR A 220 103.37 88.41 -11.23
C THR A 220 104.06 89.04 -12.42
N ASP A 221 103.36 89.40 -13.50
CA ASP A 221 103.94 90.17 -14.61
C ASP A 221 104.39 91.56 -14.14
N THR A 222 103.62 92.17 -13.24
CA THR A 222 103.99 93.45 -12.60
C THR A 222 105.19 93.29 -11.67
N VAL A 223 105.20 92.22 -10.86
CA VAL A 223 106.30 91.86 -9.97
C VAL A 223 107.52 91.39 -10.75
N VAL A 224 107.39 90.74 -11.90
CA VAL A 224 108.50 90.35 -12.77
C VAL A 224 109.03 91.58 -13.49
N LYS A 225 108.20 92.55 -13.88
CA LYS A 225 108.66 93.85 -14.39
C LYS A 225 109.42 94.64 -13.31
N SER A 226 108.91 94.71 -12.08
CA SER A 226 109.58 95.38 -10.97
C SER A 226 110.78 94.59 -10.43
N SER A 227 110.70 93.27 -10.38
CA SER A 227 111.79 92.35 -10.03
C SER A 227 112.85 92.33 -11.12
N ASN A 228 112.54 92.48 -12.40
CA ASN A 228 113.55 92.71 -13.45
C ASN A 228 114.24 94.07 -13.28
N GLN A 229 113.51 95.11 -12.84
CA GLN A 229 114.14 96.37 -12.40
C GLN A 229 115.05 96.17 -11.18
N TYR A 230 114.63 95.38 -10.17
CA TYR A 230 115.45 95.08 -9.00
C TYR A 230 116.57 94.07 -9.28
N GLN A 231 116.43 93.15 -10.24
CA GLN A 231 117.43 92.17 -10.65
C GLN A 231 118.49 92.81 -11.54
N LEU A 232 118.18 93.86 -12.32
CA LEU A 232 119.20 94.73 -12.92
C LEU A 232 120.02 95.43 -11.82
N ALA A 233 119.41 95.78 -10.68
CA ALA A 233 120.10 96.40 -9.54
C ALA A 233 120.81 95.39 -8.60
N TYR A 234 120.37 94.12 -8.58
CA TYR A 234 120.93 93.06 -7.72
C TYR A 234 121.96 92.15 -8.43
N LYS A 235 121.96 92.06 -9.77
CA LYS A 235 122.97 91.30 -10.54
C LYS A 235 124.38 91.91 -10.52
N ASP A 236 124.54 93.10 -9.95
CA ASP A 236 125.85 93.73 -9.71
C ASP A 236 126.48 93.30 -8.36
N ARG A 237 125.79 92.48 -7.55
CA ARG A 237 126.22 92.16 -6.17
C ARG A 237 126.17 90.65 -5.87
N ASN A 238 127.24 89.96 -6.27
CA ASN A 238 127.68 88.61 -5.86
C ASN A 238 126.79 87.38 -6.19
N PRO A 239 127.29 86.45 -7.04
CA PRO A 239 126.84 85.06 -7.09
C PRO A 239 127.80 84.15 -6.28
N ARG A 240 127.24 83.11 -5.65
CA ARG A 240 127.85 81.94 -4.93
C ARG A 240 127.19 81.85 -3.54
N HIS A 241 126.56 80.75 -3.09
CA HIS A 241 126.90 79.35 -3.27
C HIS A 241 125.84 78.43 -2.59
N LEU A 242 125.75 77.18 -3.08
CA LEU A 242 125.53 75.91 -2.34
C LEU A 242 124.13 75.70 -1.70
N GLY A 243 123.47 74.55 -1.81
CA GLY A 243 123.94 73.19 -2.08
C GLY A 243 123.80 72.32 -0.82
N THR A 244 123.00 71.25 -0.94
CA THR A 244 123.04 69.97 -0.20
C THR A 244 122.67 69.92 1.30
N HIS A 245 121.49 69.34 1.59
CA HIS A 245 121.20 68.59 2.83
C HIS A 245 119.91 67.74 2.67
N GLU A 246 120.02 66.54 2.07
CA GLU A 246 118.95 65.52 2.08
C GLU A 246 119.55 64.15 2.39
N GLU A 247 119.60 63.76 3.66
CA GLU A 247 119.94 62.37 4.01
C GLU A 247 119.28 61.80 5.29
N PRO A 248 118.83 62.55 6.32
CA PRO A 248 118.22 61.91 7.50
C PRO A 248 116.72 61.55 7.36
N ARG A 249 116.05 61.94 6.27
CA ARG A 249 114.61 61.69 6.05
C ARG A 249 114.28 60.27 5.56
N SER A 250 115.23 59.60 4.91
CA SER A 250 115.00 58.30 4.26
C SER A 250 114.70 57.17 5.25
N ASP A 251 115.35 57.17 6.42
CA ASP A 251 115.27 56.02 7.34
C ASP A 251 114.00 56.03 8.21
N GLN A 252 113.50 57.21 8.59
CA GLN A 252 112.20 57.33 9.28
C GLN A 252 111.02 56.92 8.39
N ILE A 253 111.12 57.14 7.07
CA ILE A 253 110.09 56.72 6.12
C ILE A 253 110.02 55.19 6.04
N ARG A 254 111.17 54.51 6.10
CA ARG A 254 111.22 53.03 6.03
C ARG A 254 110.60 52.35 7.25
N THR A 255 110.83 52.88 8.46
CA THR A 255 110.25 52.29 9.69
C THR A 255 108.73 52.46 9.72
N PHE A 256 108.24 53.65 9.37
CA PHE A 256 106.81 53.94 9.29
C PHE A 256 106.09 53.04 8.27
N LEU A 257 106.67 52.82 7.09
CA LEU A 257 106.11 51.93 6.07
C LEU A 257 106.03 50.46 6.53
N ARG A 258 106.93 50.02 7.41
CA ARG A 258 106.91 48.65 7.94
C ARG A 258 105.79 48.46 8.96
N GLU A 259 105.59 49.41 9.87
CA GLU A 259 104.49 49.39 10.84
C GLU A 259 103.12 49.47 10.15
N ALA A 260 102.99 50.35 9.15
CA ALA A 260 101.76 50.45 8.36
C ALA A 260 101.38 49.11 7.69
N ARG A 261 102.37 48.38 7.13
CA ARG A 261 102.15 47.05 6.53
C ARG A 261 101.76 45.98 7.55
N LEU A 262 102.28 46.05 8.77
CA LEU A 262 101.93 45.10 9.83
C LEU A 262 100.49 45.34 10.31
N GLN A 263 100.12 46.61 10.54
CA GLN A 263 98.74 46.97 10.91
C GLN A 263 97.74 46.60 9.82
N GLU A 264 98.08 46.78 8.54
CA GLU A 264 97.22 46.38 7.42
C GLU A 264 97.00 44.86 7.39
N ARG A 265 98.04 44.07 7.70
CA ARG A 265 97.91 42.60 7.82
C ARG A 265 97.11 42.16 9.04
N GLU A 266 97.31 42.80 10.19
CA GLU A 266 96.51 42.52 11.39
C GLU A 266 95.04 42.81 11.15
N LYS A 267 94.73 43.96 10.53
CA LYS A 267 93.38 44.33 10.12
C LYS A 267 92.80 43.32 9.13
N SER A 268 93.56 42.92 8.11
CA SER A 268 93.12 41.89 7.17
C SER A 268 92.84 40.55 7.84
N LEU A 269 93.65 40.14 8.82
CA LEU A 269 93.41 38.91 9.59
C LEU A 269 92.16 39.02 10.44
N GLU A 270 91.94 40.16 11.12
CA GLU A 270 90.73 40.44 11.89
C GLU A 270 89.47 40.42 11.01
N ASP A 271 89.54 40.99 9.81
CA ASP A 271 88.45 40.96 8.85
C ASP A 271 88.17 39.53 8.37
N THR A 272 89.22 38.72 8.14
CA THR A 272 89.04 37.30 7.76
C THR A 272 88.46 36.45 8.89
N THR A 273 88.83 36.69 10.16
CA THR A 273 88.26 35.96 11.30
C THR A 273 86.81 36.33 11.53
N LYS A 274 86.44 37.61 11.38
CA LYS A 274 85.03 38.05 11.37
C LYS A 274 84.24 37.41 10.23
N ALA A 275 84.80 37.36 9.02
CA ALA A 275 84.15 36.71 7.89
C ALA A 275 83.93 35.21 8.12
N LEU A 276 84.92 34.50 8.68
CA LEU A 276 84.78 33.08 9.04
C LEU A 276 83.74 32.86 10.14
N SER A 277 83.71 33.71 11.16
CA SER A 277 82.67 33.66 12.20
C SER A 277 81.28 33.86 11.63
N ASN A 278 81.10 34.82 10.72
CA ASN A 278 79.82 35.07 10.07
C ASN A 278 79.40 33.87 9.21
N LEU A 279 80.32 33.28 8.45
CA LEU A 279 80.05 32.07 7.66
C LEU A 279 79.67 30.88 8.55
N GLN A 280 80.31 30.72 9.71
CA GLN A 280 79.97 29.66 10.66
C GLN A 280 78.55 29.83 11.22
N ILE A 281 78.12 31.07 11.50
CA ILE A 281 76.74 31.37 11.93
C ILE A 281 75.77 31.02 10.81
N VAL A 282 76.01 31.49 9.59
CA VAL A 282 75.14 31.20 8.43
C VAL A 282 75.03 29.70 8.17
N LEU A 283 76.12 28.93 8.28
CA LEU A 283 76.08 27.48 8.14
C LEU A 283 75.25 26.80 9.23
N LYS A 284 75.34 27.30 10.47
CA LYS A 284 74.54 26.79 11.57
C LYS A 284 73.05 27.10 11.36
N ASP A 285 72.74 28.32 10.95
CA ASP A 285 71.36 28.74 10.67
C ASP A 285 70.79 27.93 9.49
N LEU A 286 71.57 27.72 8.43
CA LEU A 286 71.17 26.88 7.30
C LEU A 286 70.96 25.42 7.72
N SER A 287 71.81 24.88 8.59
CA SER A 287 71.64 23.51 9.11
C SER A 287 70.37 23.37 9.96
N ALA A 288 70.06 24.38 10.78
CA ALA A 288 68.86 24.40 11.60
C ALA A 288 67.59 24.57 10.74
N GLU A 289 67.65 25.40 9.69
CA GLU A 289 66.55 25.56 8.73
C GLU A 289 66.30 24.25 7.98
N HIS A 290 67.35 23.57 7.49
CA HIS A 290 67.20 22.27 6.84
C HIS A 290 66.63 21.20 7.77
N GLU A 291 67.06 21.15 9.04
CA GLU A 291 66.52 20.19 10.00
C GLU A 291 65.02 20.44 10.28
N LYS A 292 64.63 21.72 10.33
CA LYS A 292 63.23 22.13 10.44
C LYS A 292 62.43 21.76 9.19
N GLU A 293 62.96 22.00 7.99
CA GLU A 293 62.32 21.60 6.73
C GLU A 293 62.13 20.07 6.66
N ILE A 294 63.14 19.29 7.06
CA ILE A 294 63.04 17.82 7.12
C ILE A 294 61.91 17.42 8.06
N ALA A 295 61.84 18.00 9.26
CA ALA A 295 60.77 17.70 10.22
C ALA A 295 59.37 18.04 9.66
N THR A 296 59.23 19.16 8.94
CA THR A 296 57.95 19.51 8.30
C THR A 296 57.58 18.53 7.19
N TYR A 297 58.53 18.10 6.36
CA TYR A 297 58.25 17.10 5.33
C TYR A 297 57.93 15.72 5.91
N GLU A 298 58.56 15.34 7.02
CA GLU A 298 58.25 14.09 7.72
C GLU A 298 56.81 14.11 8.29
N GLU A 299 56.38 15.24 8.86
CA GLU A 299 55.00 15.43 9.34
C GLU A 299 53.99 15.35 8.18
N GLU A 300 54.24 16.08 7.09
CA GLU A 300 53.41 16.04 5.88
C GLU A 300 53.34 14.63 5.27
N MET A 301 54.46 13.90 5.23
CA MET A 301 54.50 12.52 4.76
C MET A 301 53.67 11.58 5.62
N ASP A 302 53.70 11.75 6.94
CA ASP A 302 52.91 10.93 7.86
C ASP A 302 51.42 11.24 7.77
N ASP A 303 51.04 12.50 7.58
CA ASP A 303 49.64 12.88 7.35
C ASP A 303 49.14 12.35 6.01
N LEU A 304 49.93 12.45 4.94
CA LEU A 304 49.61 11.83 3.65
C LEU A 304 49.45 10.31 3.75
N ARG A 305 50.27 9.64 4.58
CA ARG A 305 50.12 8.19 4.84
C ARG A 305 48.81 7.88 5.56
N LYS A 306 48.43 8.66 6.56
CA LYS A 306 47.15 8.50 7.28
C LYS A 306 45.97 8.70 6.32
N ASP A 307 46.01 9.73 5.50
CA ASP A 307 44.96 10.01 4.50
C ASP A 307 44.86 8.89 3.47
N LEU A 308 45.99 8.38 2.99
CA LEU A 308 46.02 7.23 2.07
C LEU A 308 45.46 5.96 2.73
N GLN A 309 45.75 5.73 4.00
CA GLN A 309 45.18 4.61 4.76
C GLN A 309 43.67 4.77 4.94
N LYS A 310 43.19 5.97 5.26
CA LYS A 310 41.76 6.28 5.41
C LYS A 310 41.03 6.10 4.08
N ALA A 311 41.54 6.67 3.00
CA ALA A 311 40.99 6.51 1.66
C ALA A 311 40.93 5.03 1.22
N LYS A 312 41.93 4.22 1.61
CA LYS A 312 41.94 2.78 1.36
C LYS A 312 40.84 2.03 2.13
N ILE A 313 40.57 2.42 3.37
CA ILE A 313 39.46 1.86 4.16
C ILE A 313 38.13 2.25 3.52
N ASP A 314 37.94 3.53 3.20
CA ASP A 314 36.72 4.03 2.56
C ASP A 314 36.46 3.34 1.21
N LEU A 315 37.51 3.12 0.40
CA LEU A 315 37.42 2.38 -0.85
C LEU A 315 36.95 0.94 -0.64
N ASN A 316 37.45 0.25 0.39
CA ASN A 316 37.04 -1.12 0.70
C ASN A 316 35.58 -1.17 1.17
N VAL A 317 35.14 -0.21 1.98
CA VAL A 317 33.74 -0.09 2.40
C VAL A 317 32.85 0.15 1.20
N LEU A 318 33.21 1.10 0.32
CA LEU A 318 32.46 1.40 -0.88
C LEU A 318 32.39 0.20 -1.85
N LYS A 319 33.45 -0.61 -1.90
CA LYS A 319 33.47 -1.84 -2.69
C LYS A 319 32.54 -2.91 -2.11
N SER A 320 32.45 -3.03 -0.79
CA SER A 320 31.51 -3.94 -0.12
C SER A 320 30.07 -3.52 -0.41
N THR A 321 29.75 -2.24 -0.20
CA THR A 321 28.40 -1.74 -0.44
C THR A 321 28.02 -1.84 -1.91
N ALA A 322 28.94 -1.60 -2.85
CA ALA A 322 28.69 -1.82 -4.28
C ALA A 322 28.35 -3.29 -4.60
N SER A 323 29.03 -4.26 -3.95
CA SER A 323 28.73 -5.68 -4.11
C SER A 323 27.34 -6.04 -3.57
N GLU A 324 26.96 -5.48 -2.41
CA GLU A 324 25.64 -5.67 -1.81
C GLU A 324 24.53 -5.10 -2.72
N TRP A 325 24.74 -3.91 -3.28
CA TRP A 325 23.82 -3.31 -4.24
C TRP A 325 23.68 -4.15 -5.52
N ASP A 326 24.76 -4.75 -6.03
CA ASP A 326 24.71 -5.64 -7.18
C ASP A 326 23.92 -6.93 -6.88
N GLU A 327 24.03 -7.47 -5.67
CA GLU A 327 23.25 -8.62 -5.22
C GLU A 327 21.76 -8.28 -5.07
N GLU A 328 21.44 -7.16 -4.41
CA GLU A 328 20.05 -6.69 -4.26
C GLU A 328 19.41 -6.39 -5.61
N LYS A 329 20.17 -5.77 -6.53
CA LYS A 329 19.71 -5.53 -7.90
C LYS A 329 19.38 -6.83 -8.63
N ARG A 330 20.23 -7.85 -8.53
CA ARG A 330 19.94 -9.18 -9.12
C ARG A 330 18.70 -9.80 -8.53
N PHE A 331 18.53 -9.72 -7.21
CA PHE A 331 17.34 -10.23 -6.52
C PHE A 331 16.05 -9.53 -6.99
N ILE A 332 16.09 -8.21 -7.16
CA ILE A 332 14.96 -7.42 -7.70
C ILE A 332 14.70 -7.81 -9.16
N GLU A 333 15.73 -7.93 -10.00
CA GLU A 333 15.60 -8.34 -11.41
C GLU A 333 14.95 -9.73 -11.53
N ASP A 334 15.36 -10.69 -10.71
CA ASP A 334 14.77 -12.04 -10.66
C ASP A 334 13.30 -12.01 -10.21
N THR A 335 12.99 -11.21 -9.18
CA THR A 335 11.61 -11.05 -8.68
C THR A 335 10.71 -10.43 -9.75
N VAL A 336 11.19 -9.40 -10.44
CA VAL A 336 10.48 -8.76 -11.55
C VAL A 336 10.27 -9.74 -12.71
N ALA A 337 11.27 -10.55 -13.04
CA ALA A 337 11.14 -11.58 -14.08
C ALA A 337 10.08 -12.62 -13.72
N MET A 338 10.05 -13.08 -12.46
CA MET A 338 9.04 -14.01 -11.98
C MET A 338 7.63 -13.41 -12.02
N GLN A 339 7.46 -12.18 -11.54
CA GLN A 339 6.18 -11.48 -11.58
C GLN A 339 5.69 -11.26 -13.01
N LYS A 340 6.60 -10.93 -13.94
CA LYS A 340 6.27 -10.77 -15.36
C LYS A 340 5.76 -12.08 -15.98
N GLU A 341 6.35 -13.22 -15.60
CA GLU A 341 5.88 -14.53 -16.05
C GLU A 341 4.53 -14.90 -15.42
N GLU A 342 4.29 -14.54 -14.15
CA GLU A 342 2.99 -14.71 -13.50
C GLU A 342 1.90 -13.87 -14.18
N VAL A 343 2.20 -12.61 -14.50
CA VAL A 343 1.31 -11.74 -15.28
C VAL A 343 1.01 -12.36 -16.63
N ARG A 344 2.03 -12.85 -17.35
CA ARG A 344 1.84 -13.52 -18.65
C ARG A 344 0.95 -14.76 -18.55
N ARG A 345 1.06 -15.54 -17.46
CA ARG A 345 0.13 -16.66 -17.22
C ARG A 345 -1.30 -16.16 -16.98
N LYS A 346 -1.48 -15.11 -16.17
CA LYS A 346 -2.80 -14.53 -15.91
C LYS A 346 -3.41 -13.95 -17.17
N GLU A 347 -2.64 -13.24 -18.00
CA GLU A 347 -3.07 -12.75 -19.31
C GLU A 347 -3.54 -13.88 -20.22
N LYS A 348 -2.80 -15.00 -20.28
CA LYS A 348 -3.21 -16.17 -21.05
C LYS A 348 -4.51 -16.79 -20.52
N ILE A 349 -4.69 -16.86 -19.21
CA ILE A 349 -5.94 -17.35 -18.60
C ILE A 349 -7.10 -16.41 -18.94
N VAL A 350 -6.87 -15.10 -18.90
CA VAL A 350 -7.88 -14.10 -19.29
C VAL A 350 -8.26 -14.27 -20.76
N GLU A 351 -7.28 -14.40 -21.67
CA GLU A 351 -7.53 -14.63 -23.10
C GLU A 351 -8.33 -15.93 -23.34
N GLU A 352 -8.01 -17.01 -22.61
CA GLU A 352 -8.78 -18.26 -22.69
C GLU A 352 -10.22 -18.10 -22.20
N LEU A 353 -10.43 -17.38 -21.10
CA LEU A 353 -11.77 -17.09 -20.55
C LEU A 353 -12.56 -16.16 -21.48
N GLU A 354 -11.92 -15.16 -22.08
CA GLU A 354 -12.52 -14.28 -23.08
C GLU A 354 -12.97 -15.07 -24.31
N ASN A 355 -12.13 -15.99 -24.80
CA ASN A 355 -12.49 -16.89 -25.90
C ASN A 355 -13.67 -17.80 -25.53
N GLN A 356 -13.71 -18.36 -24.31
CA GLN A 356 -14.85 -19.16 -23.83
C GLN A 356 -16.14 -18.33 -23.75
N ILE A 357 -16.06 -17.08 -23.29
CA ILE A 357 -17.21 -16.16 -23.27
C ILE A 357 -17.70 -15.86 -24.69
N GLU A 358 -16.78 -15.64 -25.63
CA GLU A 358 -17.13 -15.35 -27.02
C GLU A 358 -17.73 -16.58 -27.72
N GLU A 359 -17.21 -17.79 -27.47
CA GLU A 359 -17.81 -19.04 -27.93
C GLU A 359 -19.23 -19.24 -27.37
N LEU A 360 -19.44 -18.98 -26.08
CA LEU A 360 -20.76 -19.03 -25.46
C LEU A 360 -21.71 -17.98 -26.05
N ARG A 361 -21.22 -16.77 -26.35
CA ARG A 361 -21.99 -15.74 -27.05
C ARG A 361 -22.35 -16.18 -28.47
N HIS A 362 -21.42 -16.75 -29.23
CA HIS A 362 -21.70 -17.25 -30.57
C HIS A 362 -22.67 -18.45 -30.55
N ALA A 363 -22.56 -19.37 -29.58
CA ALA A 363 -23.49 -20.48 -29.39
C ALA A 363 -24.90 -20.00 -28.99
N SER A 364 -24.97 -18.95 -28.16
CA SER A 364 -26.21 -18.25 -27.78
C SER A 364 -26.84 -17.54 -28.98
N VAL A 365 -26.06 -16.79 -29.76
CA VAL A 365 -26.54 -16.06 -30.95
C VAL A 365 -26.95 -17.02 -32.08
N ALA A 366 -26.24 -18.14 -32.25
CA ALA A 366 -26.66 -19.21 -33.16
C ALA A 366 -28.02 -19.79 -32.75
N SER A 367 -28.28 -19.92 -31.45
CA SER A 367 -29.56 -20.38 -30.90
C SER A 367 -30.68 -19.31 -30.97
N GLN A 368 -30.35 -18.02 -31.04
CA GLN A 368 -31.32 -16.91 -31.19
C GLN A 368 -31.61 -16.50 -32.64
N SER A 369 -30.93 -17.09 -33.63
CA SER A 369 -31.11 -16.74 -35.05
C SER A 369 -32.35 -17.34 -35.73
N THR A 370 -33.25 -18.00 -34.99
CA THR A 370 -34.33 -18.79 -35.62
C THR A 370 -35.57 -18.02 -36.05
N HIS A 371 -35.96 -16.85 -35.53
CA HIS A 371 -37.28 -16.27 -35.86
C HIS A 371 -37.24 -14.77 -36.21
N LYS A 372 -36.58 -14.39 -37.30
CA LYS A 372 -36.91 -13.14 -38.01
C LYS A 372 -37.81 -13.47 -39.19
N ILE A 373 -39.12 -13.44 -38.97
CA ILE A 373 -40.11 -13.56 -40.05
C ILE A 373 -39.91 -12.37 -40.98
N ASP A 374 -39.61 -12.67 -42.24
CA ASP A 374 -39.36 -11.67 -43.28
C ASP A 374 -40.61 -10.77 -43.44
N ASP A 375 -40.44 -9.45 -43.40
CA ASP A 375 -41.51 -8.45 -43.56
C ASP A 375 -42.30 -8.68 -44.86
N THR A 376 -41.63 -9.28 -45.85
CA THR A 376 -42.20 -9.72 -47.13
C THR A 376 -43.24 -10.83 -46.95
N VAL A 377 -42.98 -11.80 -46.07
CA VAL A 377 -43.89 -12.92 -45.75
C VAL A 377 -45.10 -12.43 -44.97
N LEU A 378 -44.88 -11.55 -43.98
CA LEU A 378 -45.95 -10.90 -43.22
C LEU A 378 -46.88 -10.10 -44.13
N ARG A 379 -46.31 -9.26 -45.01
CA ARG A 379 -47.07 -8.48 -45.98
C ARG A 379 -47.91 -9.36 -46.90
N GLN A 380 -47.35 -10.48 -47.35
CA GLN A 380 -48.04 -11.42 -48.24
C GLN A 380 -49.15 -12.22 -47.52
N LEU A 381 -48.96 -12.55 -46.25
CA LEU A 381 -50.00 -13.17 -45.41
C LEU A 381 -51.15 -12.19 -45.12
N PHE A 382 -50.85 -10.93 -44.80
CA PHE A 382 -51.89 -9.89 -44.65
C PHE A 382 -52.63 -9.64 -45.96
N LEU A 383 -51.92 -9.56 -47.10
CA LEU A 383 -52.55 -9.42 -48.41
C LEU A 383 -53.47 -10.61 -48.71
N SER A 384 -53.03 -11.83 -48.38
CA SER A 384 -53.82 -13.06 -48.56
C SER A 384 -55.07 -13.04 -47.69
N TYR A 385 -55.00 -12.52 -46.46
CA TYR A 385 -56.17 -12.36 -45.60
C TYR A 385 -57.20 -11.38 -46.20
N PHE A 386 -56.76 -10.20 -46.65
CA PHE A 386 -57.67 -9.19 -47.20
C PHE A 386 -58.25 -9.54 -48.57
N THR A 387 -57.57 -10.37 -49.36
CA THR A 387 -57.99 -10.75 -50.72
C THR A 387 -58.67 -12.11 -50.82
N ALA A 388 -58.59 -12.95 -49.78
CA ALA A 388 -59.25 -14.25 -49.73
C ALA A 388 -60.77 -14.14 -49.61
N ALA A 389 -61.47 -15.16 -50.12
CA ALA A 389 -62.90 -15.32 -49.93
C ALA A 389 -63.23 -15.51 -48.43
N LYS A 390 -64.41 -15.02 -48.00
CA LYS A 390 -64.79 -14.90 -46.57
C LYS A 390 -64.76 -16.23 -45.79
N ASP A 391 -64.89 -17.35 -46.49
CA ASP A 391 -64.77 -18.71 -45.96
C ASP A 391 -63.33 -19.11 -45.59
N LYS A 392 -62.32 -18.46 -46.16
CA LYS A 392 -60.89 -18.76 -45.94
C LYS A 392 -60.15 -17.72 -45.10
N GLN A 393 -60.77 -16.58 -44.85
CA GLN A 393 -60.18 -15.51 -44.05
C GLN A 393 -59.87 -15.99 -42.62
N GLY A 394 -60.75 -16.78 -42.02
CA GLY A 394 -60.54 -17.32 -40.68
C GLY A 394 -59.32 -18.22 -40.55
N ASP A 395 -59.08 -19.09 -41.54
CA ASP A 395 -57.91 -19.97 -41.56
C ASP A 395 -56.61 -19.19 -41.72
N ILE A 396 -56.63 -18.12 -42.54
CA ILE A 396 -55.48 -17.24 -42.74
C ILE A 396 -55.20 -16.40 -41.48
N ALA A 397 -56.23 -15.98 -40.74
CA ALA A 397 -56.05 -15.28 -39.46
C ALA A 397 -55.42 -16.17 -38.38
N ILE A 398 -55.79 -17.45 -38.32
CA ILE A 398 -55.18 -18.42 -37.39
C ILE A 398 -53.72 -18.67 -37.77
N LEU A 399 -53.42 -18.79 -39.08
CA LEU A 399 -52.05 -18.88 -39.57
C LEU A 399 -51.23 -17.63 -39.18
N LEU A 400 -51.80 -16.43 -39.34
CA LEU A 400 -51.15 -15.18 -39.00
C LEU A 400 -50.86 -15.04 -37.50
N ALA A 401 -51.81 -15.48 -36.65
CA ALA A 401 -51.63 -15.53 -35.20
C ALA A 401 -50.59 -16.57 -34.77
N SER A 402 -50.55 -17.73 -35.44
CA SER A 402 -49.54 -18.78 -35.16
C SER A 402 -48.13 -18.39 -35.59
N ILE A 403 -48.00 -17.65 -36.70
CA ILE A 403 -46.71 -17.17 -37.20
C ILE A 403 -46.20 -16.01 -36.34
N LEU A 404 -47.08 -15.16 -35.84
CA LEU A 404 -46.72 -14.06 -34.93
C LEU A 404 -46.61 -14.49 -33.45
N GLU A 405 -46.63 -15.80 -33.16
CA GLU A 405 -46.51 -16.37 -31.81
C GLU A 405 -47.47 -15.75 -30.78
N TYR A 406 -48.72 -15.54 -31.17
CA TYR A 406 -49.74 -15.11 -30.22
C TYR A 406 -49.92 -16.19 -29.16
N PRO A 407 -50.10 -15.83 -27.88
CA PRO A 407 -50.30 -16.82 -26.82
C PRO A 407 -51.52 -17.70 -27.14
N ASP A 408 -51.46 -18.97 -26.74
CA ASP A 408 -52.47 -19.97 -27.10
C ASP A 408 -53.91 -19.56 -26.71
N GLU A 409 -54.05 -18.71 -25.70
CA GLU A 409 -55.30 -18.10 -25.25
C GLU A 409 -55.94 -17.19 -26.33
N ASP A 410 -55.12 -16.39 -27.02
CA ASP A 410 -55.55 -15.47 -28.08
C ASP A 410 -55.86 -16.22 -29.38
N ILE A 411 -55.09 -17.29 -29.67
CA ILE A 411 -55.35 -18.17 -30.82
C ILE A 411 -56.70 -18.91 -30.63
N ALA A 412 -57.04 -19.29 -29.39
CA ALA A 412 -58.30 -19.96 -29.07
C ALA A 412 -59.52 -19.03 -29.23
N THR A 413 -59.39 -17.75 -28.90
CA THR A 413 -60.45 -16.73 -29.11
C THR A 413 -60.65 -16.39 -30.59
N ILE A 414 -59.60 -16.40 -31.40
CA ILE A 414 -59.71 -16.25 -32.87
C ILE A 414 -60.44 -17.47 -33.47
N LYS A 415 -60.08 -18.69 -33.05
CA LYS A 415 -60.74 -19.93 -33.49
C LYS A 415 -62.23 -19.96 -33.15
N SER A 416 -62.62 -19.53 -31.96
CA SER A 416 -64.03 -19.47 -31.57
C SER A 416 -64.82 -18.41 -32.35
N SER A 417 -64.20 -17.28 -32.68
CA SER A 417 -64.80 -16.21 -33.50
C SER A 417 -64.98 -16.63 -34.96
N VAL A 418 -64.02 -17.36 -35.54
CA VAL A 418 -64.10 -17.91 -36.91
C VAL A 418 -65.22 -18.97 -37.02
N GLN A 419 -65.40 -19.80 -35.99
CA GLN A 419 -66.49 -20.79 -35.96
C GLN A 419 -67.89 -20.17 -35.80
N GLN A 420 -67.99 -18.99 -35.17
CA GLN A 420 -69.23 -18.22 -35.04
C GLN A 420 -69.56 -17.36 -36.29
N SER A 421 -68.63 -17.23 -37.23
CA SER A 421 -68.72 -16.28 -38.37
C SER A 421 -69.66 -16.69 -39.51
N SER A 422 -70.57 -17.64 -39.30
CA SER A 422 -71.68 -17.88 -40.24
C SER A 422 -72.89 -16.97 -40.00
N ARG A 423 -72.92 -16.14 -38.94
CA ARG A 423 -73.98 -15.15 -38.70
C ARG A 423 -73.49 -13.83 -38.07
N GLY A 424 -73.26 -12.82 -38.92
CA GLY A 424 -73.55 -11.41 -38.63
C GLY A 424 -72.51 -10.60 -37.82
N TRP A 425 -71.49 -10.05 -38.50
CA TRP A 425 -70.57 -9.03 -37.95
C TRP A 425 -70.85 -7.59 -38.45
N LEU A 426 -71.86 -7.38 -39.29
CA LEU A 426 -72.22 -6.06 -39.83
C LEU A 426 -73.31 -5.32 -39.02
N SER A 427 -73.46 -5.62 -37.72
CA SER A 427 -74.41 -4.90 -36.84
C SER A 427 -73.79 -3.69 -36.12
N TRP A 428 -72.55 -3.29 -36.45
CA TRP A 428 -71.82 -2.21 -35.76
C TRP A 428 -72.05 -0.80 -36.32
N MET A 429 -72.95 -0.62 -37.31
CA MET A 429 -73.43 0.69 -37.77
C MET A 429 -74.94 0.82 -37.55
N GLY A 430 -75.34 1.18 -36.33
CA GLY A 430 -76.74 1.48 -36.02
C GLY A 430 -76.92 1.94 -34.58
N MET A 431 -77.19 3.24 -34.41
CA MET A 431 -77.40 3.97 -33.16
C MET A 431 -78.30 3.24 -32.13
N GLN A 432 -77.89 3.24 -30.87
CA GLN A 432 -78.74 3.74 -29.78
C GLN A 432 -77.87 4.16 -28.58
N GLU A 433 -78.43 5.09 -27.82
CA GLU A 433 -77.88 6.14 -26.97
C GLU A 433 -77.83 5.72 -25.50
N ASP A 434 -76.89 6.32 -24.74
CA ASP A 434 -76.81 6.45 -23.26
C ASP A 434 -76.61 5.14 -22.42
N THR A 435 -75.68 5.01 -21.47
CA THR A 435 -74.99 5.95 -20.57
C THR A 435 -73.66 5.37 -20.02
N ALA A 436 -72.67 6.26 -19.84
CA ALA A 436 -71.67 6.33 -18.76
C ALA A 436 -70.73 5.13 -18.46
N GLU A 437 -69.50 5.16 -19.02
CA GLU A 437 -68.22 5.36 -18.30
C GLU A 437 -67.07 5.46 -19.32
N ARG A 438 -66.45 6.65 -19.43
CA ARG A 438 -65.21 6.89 -20.21
C ARG A 438 -64.06 6.10 -19.56
N GLY A 439 -63.19 5.37 -20.25
CA GLY A 439 -62.59 5.66 -21.55
C GLY A 439 -61.19 6.25 -21.35
N ARG A 440 -60.22 5.43 -20.92
CA ARG A 440 -58.79 5.76 -21.00
C ARG A 440 -58.27 5.41 -22.38
N SER A 441 -57.65 6.38 -23.05
CA SER A 441 -57.12 6.21 -24.42
C SER A 441 -55.85 5.35 -24.41
N LEU A 442 -55.64 4.53 -25.44
CA LEU A 442 -54.44 3.69 -25.60
C LEU A 442 -53.12 4.49 -25.47
N VAL A 443 -53.16 5.76 -25.88
CA VAL A 443 -52.04 6.71 -25.77
C VAL A 443 -51.75 7.05 -24.31
N GLU A 444 -52.79 7.12 -23.47
CA GLU A 444 -52.67 7.40 -22.03
C GLU A 444 -52.05 6.22 -21.28
N ASN A 445 -52.39 4.98 -21.68
CA ASN A 445 -51.72 3.77 -21.16
C ASN A 445 -50.25 3.69 -21.60
N PHE A 446 -49.92 4.16 -22.81
CA PHE A 446 -48.55 4.20 -23.32
C PHE A 446 -47.68 5.24 -22.60
N VAL A 447 -48.27 6.37 -22.20
CA VAL A 447 -47.58 7.40 -21.40
C VAL A 447 -47.33 6.91 -19.96
N VAL A 448 -48.29 6.24 -19.33
CA VAL A 448 -48.13 5.65 -17.98
C VAL A 448 -47.05 4.55 -17.98
N PHE A 449 -46.94 3.80 -19.07
CA PHE A 449 -45.88 2.80 -19.25
C PHE A 449 -44.49 3.45 -19.32
N LEU A 450 -44.33 4.51 -20.12
CA LEU A 450 -43.06 5.25 -20.22
C LEU A 450 -42.68 5.96 -18.92
N GLU A 451 -43.65 6.50 -18.18
CA GLU A 451 -43.41 7.10 -16.86
C GLU A 451 -42.91 6.09 -15.83
N ASN A 452 -43.41 4.84 -15.87
CA ASN A 452 -42.98 3.77 -14.98
C ASN A 452 -41.59 3.23 -15.32
N GLU A 453 -41.21 3.18 -16.60
CA GLU A 453 -39.91 2.67 -17.02
C GLU A 453 -38.78 3.69 -16.76
N SER A 454 -39.09 4.99 -16.84
CA SER A 454 -38.14 6.09 -16.60
C SER A 454 -37.70 6.28 -15.13
N ARG A 455 -38.31 5.59 -14.16
CA ARG A 455 -37.99 5.71 -12.72
C ARG A 455 -37.00 4.65 -12.20
N ASN A 456 -36.58 3.69 -13.03
CA ASN A 456 -35.70 2.59 -12.64
C ASN A 456 -34.24 2.75 -13.13
N GLU A 457 -33.72 3.97 -13.19
CA GLU A 457 -32.27 4.21 -13.22
C GLU A 457 -31.81 4.79 -11.87
N ALA A 458 -31.53 3.91 -10.91
CA ALA A 458 -30.71 4.27 -9.76
C ALA A 458 -29.22 4.17 -10.16
N PRO A 459 -28.40 5.20 -9.96
CA PRO A 459 -26.99 5.14 -10.29
C PRO A 459 -26.27 4.23 -9.29
N VAL A 460 -25.57 3.22 -9.81
CA VAL A 460 -24.60 2.41 -9.07
C VAL A 460 -23.42 3.30 -8.71
N GLY A 461 -23.47 3.91 -7.52
CA GLY A 461 -22.37 4.63 -6.91
C GLY A 461 -21.39 3.68 -6.24
N LEU A 462 -20.11 3.80 -6.59
CA LEU A 462 -18.99 3.10 -5.95
C LEU A 462 -18.92 3.45 -4.43
N PRO A 463 -18.49 2.52 -3.56
CA PRO A 463 -18.35 2.80 -2.13
C PRO A 463 -17.14 3.71 -1.89
N VAL A 464 -17.38 4.95 -1.46
CA VAL A 464 -16.36 5.77 -0.81
C VAL A 464 -16.48 5.56 0.69
N GLU A 465 -15.36 5.23 1.30
CA GLU A 465 -15.13 4.92 2.70
C GLU A 465 -15.89 5.84 3.66
N SER A 466 -16.70 5.23 4.53
CA SER A 466 -17.17 5.84 5.77
C SER A 466 -16.76 4.94 6.93
N THR A 467 -15.57 5.19 7.48
CA THR A 467 -15.15 4.68 8.78
C THR A 467 -14.51 5.81 9.58
N ALA A 468 -15.36 6.64 10.19
CA ALA A 468 -14.98 7.43 11.36
C ALA A 468 -15.80 6.93 12.56
N ALA A 469 -15.49 5.71 13.01
CA ALA A 469 -15.95 5.21 14.29
C ALA A 469 -15.03 5.78 15.39
N ARG A 470 -15.53 6.81 16.07
CA ARG A 470 -15.07 7.21 17.41
C ARG A 470 -15.36 6.07 18.38
N LEU A 471 -14.35 5.59 19.10
CA LEU A 471 -14.54 5.00 20.43
C LEU A 471 -13.37 5.36 21.36
N PRO A 472 -13.63 5.40 22.68
CA PRO A 472 -12.93 6.18 23.69
C PRO A 472 -11.75 5.40 24.30
N LEU A 473 -10.73 6.13 24.77
CA LEU A 473 -9.67 5.56 25.59
C LEU A 473 -9.84 6.05 27.02
N ASP A 474 -10.06 5.07 27.90
CA ASP A 474 -9.99 5.15 29.35
C ASP A 474 -8.62 5.67 29.81
N GLU A 475 -8.65 6.63 30.74
CA GLU A 475 -7.52 6.96 31.60
C GLU A 475 -7.35 5.90 32.71
N PRO A 476 -6.10 5.66 33.15
CA PRO A 476 -5.84 5.38 34.55
C PRO A 476 -5.12 6.56 35.19
N ALA A 477 -5.66 6.99 36.32
CA ALA A 477 -5.07 7.91 37.27
C ALA A 477 -3.77 7.36 37.87
N GLU A 478 -2.77 8.21 38.02
CA GLU A 478 -1.75 8.12 39.07
C GLU A 478 -1.41 9.55 39.54
N GLU A 479 -1.42 9.69 40.85
CA GLU A 479 -1.51 10.93 41.62
C GLU A 479 -0.14 11.27 42.22
N HIS A 480 0.11 12.57 42.42
CA HIS A 480 1.09 13.17 43.34
C HIS A 480 2.60 13.16 42.99
N LYS A 481 3.19 14.35 42.74
CA LYS A 481 3.75 15.20 43.82
C LYS A 481 4.30 16.56 43.34
N ALA A 482 3.78 17.60 44.00
CA ALA A 482 4.47 18.79 44.52
C ALA A 482 5.51 19.53 43.65
N ARG A 483 5.03 20.66 43.09
CA ARG A 483 5.83 21.87 42.81
C ARG A 483 6.52 22.35 44.10
N LYS A 484 7.84 22.58 44.03
CA LYS A 484 8.55 23.55 44.85
C LYS A 484 9.51 24.36 43.99
N ASP A 485 9.15 25.63 43.86
CA ASP A 485 9.93 26.84 43.72
C ASP A 485 11.41 26.72 43.31
N SER A 486 11.65 27.22 42.10
CA SER A 486 12.93 27.57 41.52
C SER A 486 13.38 28.95 42.02
N THR A 487 14.15 29.02 43.12
CA THR A 487 14.91 30.24 43.51
C THR A 487 16.16 30.02 44.38
N GLU A 488 16.70 28.80 44.55
CA GLU A 488 17.85 28.57 45.45
C GLU A 488 19.05 27.81 44.86
N GLU A 489 19.14 27.62 43.54
CA GLU A 489 20.30 26.94 42.91
C GLU A 489 21.34 27.88 42.25
N LEU A 490 21.17 29.20 42.33
CA LEU A 490 22.12 30.17 41.76
C LEU A 490 23.11 30.78 42.76
N LYS A 491 23.23 30.24 43.99
CA LYS A 491 24.18 30.75 45.00
C LYS A 491 25.31 29.81 45.42
N THR A 492 25.44 28.63 44.80
CA THR A 492 26.42 27.63 45.26
C THR A 492 27.54 27.31 44.26
N ILE A 493 27.68 28.08 43.16
CA ILE A 493 28.76 27.87 42.15
C ILE A 493 29.67 29.12 42.01
N LEU A 494 29.73 29.99 43.04
CA LEU A 494 30.65 31.15 43.07
C LEU A 494 31.41 31.29 44.40
N GLN A 495 31.83 30.17 44.98
CA GLN A 495 32.93 30.14 45.96
C GLN A 495 33.77 28.89 45.73
N TYR A 496 34.79 29.00 44.86
CA TYR A 496 36.17 28.60 45.11
C TYR A 496 37.07 29.16 44.01
#